data_AF-A0A6J6CH56-F1
#
_entry.id   AF-A0A6J6CH56-F1
#
_cell.length_a   1.000
_cell.length_b   1.000
_cell.length_c   1.000
_cell.angle_alpha   90.00
_cell.angle_beta   90.00
_cell.angle_gamma   90.00
#
_symmetry.space_group_name_H-M   'P 1'
#
loop_
_entity.id
_entity.type
_entity.pdbx_description
1 polymer ?
#
loop_
_entity_poly.entity_id
_entity_poly.type
_entity_poly.pdbx_seq_one_letter_code
_entity_poly.pdbx_strand_id
1 'polypeptide(L)'
;MLFDRERLIFVLQDAAAAVTYVYNLVFPVGLAYVDPVAASHRSIDQFWSLAVEEQFYLVIAITVLVCLKRRWMTHLAVGLCILAAWIGWQRWTGHTGPWNGGVPTNSSIPARGLSLLWLSRYDSLMWGVGLAVFNAKLPNPLPAAWHKWLPRVGLVGLIFGSVSMLMSSKFLFDLTGKLGVPYPYVPMAVPKGVLYNGHVWVQYGHTLTAVAFMPALLAMARCGEWWANRALSWKPLRFLGRMSYTVYVWHTFFYFVILEALGADAFLGQKWRAPVLAVIAIVASLPIYYGVEQRMLRVKLRFATEKEVLDLNTGKMMSVEAARSLGKGTFSAEAVEGPDEYGPGENSPDSDGQPRGE
;
A
#
# COMPACT_ATOMS: atom_id res chain seq x y z
N MET A 1 -20.14 -4.95 -26.59
CA MET A 1 -19.03 -5.80 -26.10
C MET A 1 -17.70 -5.08 -26.37
N LEU A 2 -16.91 -4.71 -25.35
CA LEU A 2 -15.58 -4.03 -25.33
C LEU A 2 -15.29 -2.88 -26.35
N PHE A 3 -15.52 -3.13 -27.64
CA PHE A 3 -15.43 -2.20 -28.77
C PHE A 3 -16.76 -1.55 -29.15
N ASP A 4 -17.75 -1.64 -28.27
CA ASP A 4 -18.96 -0.84 -28.44
C ASP A 4 -18.59 0.64 -28.34
N ARG A 5 -19.11 1.46 -29.25
CA ARG A 5 -18.69 2.86 -29.40
C ARG A 5 -18.90 3.64 -28.10
N GLU A 6 -19.98 3.36 -27.39
CA GLU A 6 -20.28 3.99 -26.10
C GLU A 6 -19.31 3.54 -25.00
N ARG A 7 -18.92 2.26 -24.97
CA ARG A 7 -17.99 1.74 -23.97
C ARG A 7 -16.58 2.27 -24.17
N LEU A 8 -16.16 2.44 -25.42
CA LEU A 8 -14.87 3.04 -25.77
C LEU A 8 -14.74 4.47 -25.22
N ILE A 9 -15.81 5.26 -25.24
CA ILE A 9 -15.81 6.62 -24.67
C ILE A 9 -15.51 6.56 -23.17
N PHE A 10 -16.14 5.66 -22.42
CA PHE A 10 -15.90 5.52 -20.99
C PHE A 10 -14.48 5.04 -20.69
N VAL A 11 -13.97 4.08 -21.45
CA VAL A 11 -12.57 3.61 -21.31
C VAL A 11 -11.58 4.74 -21.62
N LEU A 12 -11.84 5.57 -22.63
CA LEU A 12 -10.99 6.73 -22.94
C LEU A 12 -11.01 7.78 -21.83
N GLN A 13 -12.17 8.03 -21.22
CA GLN A 13 -12.27 8.92 -20.05
C GLN A 13 -11.47 8.38 -18.86
N ASP A 14 -11.59 7.08 -18.57
CA ASP A 14 -10.85 6.42 -17.50
C ASP A 14 -9.34 6.49 -17.76
N ALA A 15 -8.92 6.19 -18.99
CA ALA A 15 -7.52 6.25 -19.41
C ALA A 15 -6.95 7.67 -19.31
N ALA A 16 -7.70 8.69 -19.76
CA ALA A 16 -7.29 10.08 -19.64
C ALA A 16 -7.10 10.49 -18.18
N ALA A 17 -8.04 10.12 -17.29
CA ALA A 17 -7.95 10.41 -15.87
C ALA A 17 -6.81 9.65 -15.17
N ALA A 18 -6.51 8.42 -15.61
CA ALA A 18 -5.39 7.62 -15.10
C ALA A 18 -4.03 8.20 -15.53
N VAL A 19 -3.85 8.52 -16.81
CA VAL A 19 -2.60 9.08 -17.36
C VAL A 19 -2.27 10.45 -16.76
N THR A 20 -3.30 11.24 -16.44
CA THR A 20 -3.13 12.55 -15.81
C THR A 20 -3.09 12.50 -14.27
N TYR A 21 -3.17 11.31 -13.67
CA TYR A 21 -3.17 11.10 -12.23
C TYR A 21 -4.23 11.93 -11.46
N VAL A 22 -5.41 12.13 -12.07
CA VAL A 22 -6.57 12.78 -11.42
C VAL A 22 -7.77 11.84 -11.30
N TYR A 23 -7.55 10.53 -11.45
CA TYR A 23 -8.61 9.52 -11.43
C TYR A 23 -9.51 9.64 -10.20
N ASN A 24 -8.92 9.79 -9.00
CA ASN A 24 -9.68 9.93 -7.77
C ASN A 24 -10.44 11.26 -7.64
N LEU A 25 -10.16 12.26 -8.47
CA LEU A 25 -10.91 13.52 -8.54
C LEU A 25 -12.06 13.42 -9.55
N VAL A 26 -11.84 12.77 -10.68
CA VAL A 26 -12.86 12.64 -11.75
C VAL A 26 -13.87 11.52 -11.42
N PHE A 27 -13.36 10.39 -10.95
CA PHE A 27 -14.07 9.17 -10.57
C PHE A 27 -13.70 8.77 -9.15
N PRO A 28 -14.15 9.54 -8.14
CA PRO A 28 -13.74 9.37 -6.75
C PRO A 28 -14.18 8.04 -6.14
N VAL A 29 -13.44 7.62 -5.12
CA VAL A 29 -13.88 6.55 -4.22
C VAL A 29 -15.23 6.95 -3.61
N GLY A 30 -16.23 6.07 -3.72
CA GLY A 30 -17.59 6.35 -3.29
C GLY A 30 -18.51 6.93 -4.37
N LEU A 31 -18.05 7.03 -5.62
CA LEU A 31 -18.89 7.44 -6.76
C LEU A 31 -20.21 6.68 -6.84
N ALA A 32 -20.19 5.37 -6.54
CA ALA A 32 -21.39 4.52 -6.57
C ALA A 32 -22.51 4.95 -5.59
N TYR A 33 -22.20 5.75 -4.56
CA TYR A 33 -23.20 6.29 -3.63
C TYR A 33 -23.88 7.55 -4.16
N VAL A 34 -23.21 8.29 -5.03
CA VAL A 34 -23.65 9.61 -5.53
C VAL A 34 -24.20 9.51 -6.95
N ASP A 35 -23.53 8.71 -7.80
CA ASP A 35 -23.86 8.45 -9.18
C ASP A 35 -23.60 6.98 -9.53
N PRO A 36 -24.55 6.08 -9.20
CA PRO A 36 -24.41 4.65 -9.47
C PRO A 36 -24.28 4.32 -10.95
N VAL A 37 -24.87 5.13 -11.83
CA VAL A 37 -24.85 4.92 -13.28
C VAL A 37 -23.46 5.27 -13.82
N ALA A 38 -22.88 6.41 -13.44
CA ALA A 38 -21.52 6.72 -13.84
C ALA A 38 -20.50 5.69 -13.30
N ALA A 39 -20.72 5.18 -12.08
CA ALA A 39 -19.88 4.16 -11.47
C ALA A 39 -19.94 2.82 -12.23
N SER A 40 -21.10 2.37 -12.70
CA SER A 40 -21.24 1.08 -13.39
C SER A 40 -20.54 1.04 -14.75
N HIS A 41 -20.21 2.20 -15.33
CA HIS A 41 -19.47 2.30 -16.58
C HIS A 41 -17.95 2.27 -16.41
N ARG A 42 -17.43 2.37 -15.17
CA ARG A 42 -15.98 2.40 -14.92
C ARG A 42 -15.37 1.02 -15.07
N SER A 43 -14.26 0.93 -15.80
CA SER A 43 -13.63 -0.36 -16.14
C SER A 43 -12.23 -0.53 -15.54
N ILE A 44 -11.59 0.55 -15.15
CA ILE A 44 -10.24 0.54 -14.56
C ILE A 44 -10.18 1.41 -13.29
N ASP A 45 -11.19 1.24 -12.44
CA ASP A 45 -11.37 2.02 -11.22
C ASP A 45 -10.18 1.90 -10.26
N GLN A 46 -9.45 0.79 -10.26
CA GLN A 46 -8.27 0.59 -9.41
C GLN A 46 -7.26 1.74 -9.48
N PHE A 47 -7.10 2.43 -10.63
CA PHE A 47 -6.11 3.51 -10.78
C PHE A 47 -6.35 4.74 -9.88
N TRP A 48 -7.49 4.83 -9.18
CA TRP A 48 -7.70 5.86 -8.17
C TRP A 48 -6.57 5.90 -7.13
N SER A 49 -6.07 4.74 -6.66
CA SER A 49 -5.04 4.74 -5.62
C SER A 49 -3.66 5.09 -6.17
N LEU A 50 -3.38 4.77 -7.44
CA LEU A 50 -2.15 5.20 -8.10
C LEU A 50 -2.11 6.73 -8.27
N ALA A 51 -3.26 7.34 -8.64
CA ALA A 51 -3.37 8.80 -8.70
C ALA A 51 -3.09 9.46 -7.34
N VAL A 52 -3.61 8.88 -6.25
CA VAL A 52 -3.36 9.36 -4.88
C VAL A 52 -1.88 9.26 -4.50
N GLU A 53 -1.23 8.14 -4.83
CA GLU A 53 0.20 7.94 -4.56
C GLU A 53 1.07 8.96 -5.29
N GLU A 54 0.86 9.18 -6.59
CA GLU A 54 1.63 10.16 -7.36
C GLU A 54 1.40 11.60 -6.89
N GLN A 55 0.16 11.97 -6.57
CA GLN A 55 -0.15 13.26 -5.96
C GLN A 55 0.59 13.43 -4.62
N PHE A 56 0.61 12.38 -3.79
CA PHE A 56 1.34 12.39 -2.54
C PHE A 56 2.84 12.57 -2.76
N TYR A 57 3.46 11.80 -3.65
CA TYR A 57 4.90 11.89 -3.92
C TYR A 57 5.30 13.27 -4.43
N LEU A 58 4.51 13.86 -5.33
CA LEU A 58 4.74 15.20 -5.83
C LEU A 58 4.71 16.25 -4.70
N VAL A 59 3.69 16.20 -3.85
CA VAL A 59 3.51 17.18 -2.76
C VAL A 59 4.52 16.99 -1.64
N ILE A 60 4.75 15.73 -1.21
CA ILE A 60 5.62 15.43 -0.08
C ILE A 60 7.08 15.68 -0.42
N ALA A 61 7.53 15.43 -1.67
CA ALA A 61 8.90 15.71 -2.08
C ALA A 61 9.25 17.20 -1.90
N ILE A 62 8.41 18.10 -2.39
CA ILE A 62 8.61 19.55 -2.26
C ILE A 62 8.55 19.96 -0.78
N THR A 63 7.58 19.44 -0.04
CA THR A 63 7.36 19.80 1.36
C THR A 63 8.52 19.34 2.24
N VAL A 64 9.01 18.11 2.04
CA VAL A 64 10.16 17.56 2.76
C VAL A 64 11.43 18.36 2.45
N LEU A 65 11.68 18.75 1.20
CA LEU A 65 12.84 19.59 0.85
C LEU A 65 12.84 20.92 1.63
N VAL A 66 11.69 21.59 1.71
CA VAL A 66 11.53 22.83 2.47
C VAL A 66 11.70 22.58 3.98
N CYS A 67 11.04 21.54 4.50
CA CYS A 67 11.07 21.21 5.92
C CYS A 67 12.44 20.72 6.40
N LEU A 68 13.22 20.04 5.56
CA LEU A 68 14.60 19.67 5.86
C LEU A 68 15.48 20.92 5.98
N LYS A 69 15.40 21.83 5.00
CA LYS A 69 16.18 23.09 5.02
C LYS A 69 15.87 23.96 6.25
N ARG A 70 14.62 23.96 6.71
CA ARG A 70 14.16 24.75 7.86
C ARG A 70 14.15 23.97 9.19
N ARG A 71 14.54 22.69 9.20
CA ARG A 71 14.46 21.80 10.37
C ARG A 71 13.04 21.63 10.95
N TRP A 72 12.02 21.73 10.09
CA TRP A 72 10.61 21.65 10.44
C TRP A 72 10.00 20.25 10.32
N MET A 73 10.81 19.21 10.10
CA MET A 73 10.32 17.83 9.92
C MET A 73 9.44 17.34 11.07
N THR A 74 9.79 17.68 12.33
CA THR A 74 8.96 17.32 13.48
C THR A 74 7.61 18.05 13.47
N HIS A 75 7.61 19.35 13.12
CA HIS A 75 6.38 20.13 13.05
C HIS A 75 5.46 19.65 11.92
N LEU A 76 6.05 19.29 10.77
CA LEU A 76 5.32 18.67 9.67
C LEU A 76 4.67 17.35 10.13
N ALA A 77 5.44 16.44 10.73
CA ALA A 77 4.93 15.17 11.23
C ALA A 77 3.80 15.34 12.23
N VAL A 78 3.98 16.22 13.22
CA VAL A 78 2.93 16.53 14.22
C VAL A 78 1.70 17.12 13.55
N GLY A 79 1.86 18.08 12.64
CA GLY A 79 0.75 18.68 11.91
C GLY A 79 -0.03 17.67 11.05
N LEU A 80 0.66 16.78 10.36
CA LEU A 80 0.04 15.70 9.58
C LEU A 80 -0.67 14.68 10.47
N CYS A 81 -0.08 14.30 11.61
CA CYS A 81 -0.75 13.41 12.57
C CYS A 81 -2.01 14.06 13.19
N ILE A 82 -1.96 15.36 13.51
CA ILE A 82 -3.14 16.10 14.00
C ILE A 82 -4.21 16.13 12.92
N LEU A 83 -3.85 16.42 11.67
CA LEU A 83 -4.78 16.42 10.55
C LEU A 83 -5.37 15.03 10.32
N ALA A 84 -4.57 13.97 10.36
CA ALA A 84 -5.03 12.59 10.23
C ALA A 84 -6.00 12.19 11.35
N ALA A 85 -5.69 12.57 12.60
CA ALA A 85 -6.59 12.36 13.74
C ALA A 85 -7.90 13.14 13.58
N TRP A 86 -7.83 14.39 13.10
CA TRP A 86 -9.01 15.20 12.80
C TRP A 86 -9.89 14.58 11.71
N ILE A 87 -9.30 14.08 10.62
CA ILE A 87 -10.00 13.35 9.57
C ILE A 87 -10.67 12.10 10.15
N GLY A 88 -9.96 11.35 10.99
CA GLY A 88 -10.49 10.17 11.68
C GLY A 88 -11.71 10.51 12.55
N TRP A 89 -11.63 11.60 13.32
CA TRP A 89 -12.73 12.09 14.14
C TRP A 89 -13.95 12.53 13.30
N GLN A 90 -13.72 13.28 12.22
CA GLN A 90 -14.78 13.67 11.29
C GLN A 90 -15.52 12.44 10.74
N ARG A 91 -14.79 11.40 10.35
CA ARG A 91 -15.41 10.15 9.86
C ARG A 91 -16.16 9.38 10.93
N TRP A 92 -15.65 9.35 12.16
CA TRP A 92 -16.38 8.78 13.29
C TRP A 92 -17.75 9.45 13.47
N THR A 93 -17.82 10.77 13.27
CA THR A 93 -19.07 11.55 13.34
C THR A 93 -19.93 11.52 12.08
N GLY A 94 -19.54 10.76 11.05
CA GLY A 94 -20.32 10.57 9.82
C GLY A 94 -19.96 11.49 8.65
N HIS A 95 -18.90 12.30 8.77
CA HIS A 95 -18.42 13.19 7.71
C HIS A 95 -17.35 12.51 6.84
N THR A 96 -17.19 12.92 5.59
CA THR A 96 -16.17 12.31 4.69
C THR A 96 -14.75 12.80 5.00
N GLY A 97 -14.59 14.04 5.49
CA GLY A 97 -13.31 14.65 5.82
C GLY A 97 -13.42 16.05 6.45
N PRO A 98 -12.31 16.82 6.52
CA PRO A 98 -12.25 18.15 7.14
C PRO A 98 -13.01 19.21 6.35
N TRP A 99 -13.05 19.05 5.03
CA TRP A 99 -13.84 19.89 4.15
C TRP A 99 -15.13 19.15 3.79
N ASN A 100 -16.23 19.57 4.42
CA ASN A 100 -17.58 19.13 4.12
C ASN A 100 -18.20 20.11 3.11
N GLY A 101 -17.72 20.18 1.88
CA GLY A 101 -18.52 19.55 0.84
C GLY A 101 -19.82 20.31 0.51
N GLY A 102 -20.95 20.21 1.20
CA GLY A 102 -21.39 19.32 2.30
C GLY A 102 -21.75 17.91 1.87
N VAL A 103 -23.04 17.59 1.81
CA VAL A 103 -23.54 16.28 1.38
C VAL A 103 -22.93 15.95 0.02
N PRO A 104 -22.39 14.73 -0.21
CA PRO A 104 -21.85 14.35 -1.51
C PRO A 104 -22.84 14.68 -2.63
N THR A 105 -22.43 15.57 -3.54
CA THR A 105 -23.31 16.12 -4.58
C THR A 105 -23.06 15.42 -5.93
N ASN A 106 -24.13 15.21 -6.70
CA ASN A 106 -24.03 14.76 -8.09
C ASN A 106 -24.06 15.94 -9.08
N SER A 107 -23.60 17.13 -8.67
CA SER A 107 -23.78 18.35 -9.46
C SER A 107 -22.79 18.47 -10.63
N SER A 108 -21.49 18.44 -10.35
CA SER A 108 -20.43 18.53 -11.36
C SER A 108 -19.24 17.63 -11.00
N ILE A 109 -18.46 17.22 -12.00
CA ILE A 109 -17.29 16.36 -11.81
C ILE A 109 -16.31 16.93 -10.76
N PRO A 110 -15.90 18.21 -10.82
CA PRO A 110 -14.97 18.75 -9.82
C PRO A 110 -15.58 18.83 -8.42
N ALA A 111 -16.85 19.24 -8.31
CA ALA A 111 -17.53 19.34 -7.01
C ALA A 111 -17.66 17.97 -6.34
N ARG A 112 -18.02 16.95 -7.13
CA ARG A 112 -18.11 15.56 -6.69
C ARG A 112 -16.75 15.03 -6.23
N GLY A 113 -15.71 15.22 -7.04
CA GLY A 113 -14.33 14.86 -6.72
C GLY A 113 -13.85 15.44 -5.41
N LEU A 114 -14.04 16.75 -5.22
CA LEU A 114 -13.63 17.46 -4.01
C LEU A 114 -14.43 17.01 -2.77
N SER A 115 -15.74 16.74 -2.92
CA SER A 115 -16.59 16.29 -1.81
C SER A 115 -16.23 14.89 -1.29
N LEU A 116 -15.70 14.04 -2.17
CA LEU A 116 -15.34 12.65 -1.87
C LEU A 116 -13.82 12.44 -1.76
N LEU A 117 -13.02 13.49 -1.96
CA LEU A 117 -11.55 13.46 -1.96
C LEU A 117 -10.98 12.65 -0.81
N TRP A 118 -11.49 12.96 0.39
CA TRP A 118 -11.02 12.38 1.64
C TRP A 118 -11.32 10.89 1.76
N LEU A 119 -12.26 10.32 1.00
CA LEU A 119 -12.46 8.86 1.00
C LEU A 119 -11.27 8.10 0.37
N SER A 120 -10.40 8.79 -0.37
CA SER A 120 -9.18 8.22 -0.97
C SER A 120 -8.04 7.97 0.02
N ARG A 121 -8.29 8.10 1.34
CA ARG A 121 -7.40 7.70 2.44
C ARG A 121 -6.03 8.37 2.52
N TYR A 122 -5.92 9.65 2.13
CA TYR A 122 -4.71 10.46 2.35
C TYR A 122 -4.21 10.46 3.82
N ASP A 123 -5.12 10.31 4.79
CA ASP A 123 -4.80 10.20 6.22
C ASP A 123 -3.91 9.00 6.56
N SER A 124 -3.99 7.90 5.82
CA SER A 124 -3.11 6.74 6.05
C SER A 124 -1.65 7.05 5.67
N LEU A 125 -1.45 7.86 4.61
CA LEU A 125 -0.12 8.33 4.21
C LEU A 125 0.44 9.33 5.24
N MET A 126 -0.41 10.17 5.82
CA MET A 126 -0.03 11.10 6.90
C MET A 126 0.49 10.37 8.14
N TRP A 127 -0.19 9.30 8.57
CA TRP A 127 0.30 8.42 9.64
C TRP A 127 1.65 7.80 9.29
N GLY A 128 1.85 7.39 8.04
CA GLY A 128 3.12 6.88 7.52
C GLY A 128 4.26 7.89 7.62
N VAL A 129 4.03 9.16 7.23
CA VAL A 129 5.03 10.24 7.37
C VAL A 129 5.36 10.47 8.85
N GLY A 130 4.34 10.49 9.72
CA GLY A 130 4.53 10.59 11.16
C GLY A 130 5.40 9.47 11.72
N LEU A 131 5.12 8.22 11.33
CA LEU A 131 5.92 7.06 11.71
C LEU A 131 7.35 7.14 11.21
N ALA A 132 7.58 7.57 9.97
CA ALA A 132 8.90 7.71 9.39
C ALA A 132 9.76 8.74 10.14
N VAL A 133 9.18 9.91 10.47
CA VAL A 133 9.87 10.94 11.26
C VAL A 133 10.10 10.48 12.69
N PHE A 134 9.17 9.75 13.29
CA PHE A 134 9.36 9.13 14.61
C PHE A 134 10.52 8.12 14.58
N ASN A 135 10.54 7.22 13.59
CA ASN A 135 11.59 6.24 13.40
C ASN A 135 12.97 6.89 13.23
N ALA A 136 13.06 7.96 12.43
CA ALA A 136 14.31 8.69 12.20
C ALA A 136 14.87 9.37 13.47
N LYS A 137 14.05 9.56 14.51
CA LYS A 137 14.45 10.14 15.80
C LYS A 137 14.80 9.08 16.85
N LEU A 138 14.55 7.80 16.58
CA LEU A 138 14.90 6.74 17.51
C LEU A 138 16.42 6.51 17.53
N PRO A 139 17.00 6.09 18.66
CA PRO A 139 18.42 5.76 18.75
C PRO A 139 18.83 4.64 17.78
N ASN A 140 20.01 4.79 17.15
CA ASN A 140 20.67 3.76 16.33
C ASN A 140 21.99 3.36 17.00
N PRO A 141 22.14 2.14 17.55
CA PRO A 141 21.16 1.04 17.65
C PRO A 141 20.07 1.27 18.71
N LEU A 142 18.98 0.50 18.63
CA LEU A 142 17.91 0.56 19.63
C LEU A 142 18.36 -0.01 20.99
N PRO A 143 17.80 0.47 22.11
CA PRO A 143 18.04 -0.14 23.41
C PRO A 143 17.58 -1.61 23.46
N ALA A 144 18.30 -2.47 24.18
CA ALA A 144 18.01 -3.90 24.28
C ALA A 144 16.56 -4.23 24.73
N ALA A 145 15.95 -3.36 25.55
CA ALA A 145 14.55 -3.52 25.96
C ALA A 145 13.58 -3.42 24.79
N TRP A 146 13.86 -2.58 23.79
CA TRP A 146 13.01 -2.40 22.61
C TRP A 146 13.01 -3.64 21.73
N HIS A 147 14.17 -4.29 21.57
CA HIS A 147 14.25 -5.57 20.85
C HIS A 147 13.37 -6.67 21.46
N LYS A 148 13.07 -6.60 22.76
CA LYS A 148 12.19 -7.58 23.44
C LYS A 148 10.70 -7.26 23.30
N TRP A 149 10.32 -5.98 23.42
CA TRP A 149 8.90 -5.58 23.46
C TRP A 149 8.34 -5.12 22.12
N LEU A 150 9.14 -4.45 21.28
CA LEU A 150 8.68 -3.91 20.00
C LEU A 150 8.09 -4.98 19.07
N PRO A 151 8.67 -6.19 18.91
CA PRO A 151 8.03 -7.25 18.13
C PRO A 151 6.70 -7.74 18.70
N ARG A 152 6.51 -7.69 20.03
CA ARG A 152 5.25 -8.08 20.69
C ARG A 152 4.17 -7.05 20.43
N VAL A 153 4.51 -5.76 20.57
CA VAL A 153 3.60 -4.66 20.24
C VAL A 153 3.28 -4.66 18.73
N GLY A 154 4.30 -4.94 17.90
CA GLY A 154 4.13 -5.12 16.46
C GLY A 154 3.18 -6.27 16.12
N LEU A 155 3.27 -7.40 16.82
CA LEU A 155 2.34 -8.52 16.66
C LEU A 155 0.91 -8.16 17.08
N VAL A 156 0.74 -7.47 18.20
CA VAL A 156 -0.58 -6.96 18.63
C VAL A 156 -1.16 -6.03 17.56
N GLY A 157 -0.33 -5.14 17.02
CA GLY A 157 -0.71 -4.25 15.92
C GLY A 157 -1.13 -5.01 14.65
N LEU A 158 -0.33 -6.00 14.22
CA LEU A 158 -0.66 -6.87 13.08
C LEU A 158 -1.99 -7.59 13.28
N ILE A 159 -2.21 -8.18 14.46
CA ILE A 159 -3.45 -8.90 14.78
C ILE A 159 -4.62 -7.93 14.76
N PHE A 160 -4.52 -6.81 15.45
CA PHE A 160 -5.62 -5.87 15.59
C PHE A 160 -5.98 -5.19 14.25
N GLY A 161 -4.98 -4.81 13.44
CA GLY A 161 -5.18 -4.31 12.09
C GLY A 161 -5.83 -5.34 11.17
N SER A 162 -5.33 -6.58 11.20
CA SER A 162 -5.91 -7.67 10.40
C SER A 162 -7.35 -8.00 10.80
N VAL A 163 -7.63 -8.10 12.11
CA VAL A 163 -8.97 -8.32 12.64
C VAL A 163 -9.89 -7.17 12.23
N SER A 164 -9.44 -5.92 12.34
CA SER A 164 -10.22 -4.76 11.90
C SER A 164 -10.62 -4.88 10.42
N MET A 165 -9.68 -5.22 9.53
CA MET A 165 -10.00 -5.45 8.11
C MET A 165 -10.98 -6.60 7.90
N LEU A 166 -10.79 -7.71 8.63
CA LEU A 166 -11.63 -8.89 8.55
C LEU A 166 -13.07 -8.64 9.03
N MET A 167 -13.30 -7.71 9.97
CA MET A 167 -14.65 -7.35 10.44
C MET A 167 -15.59 -6.89 9.32
N SER A 168 -15.05 -6.35 8.23
CA SER A 168 -15.84 -5.97 7.04
C SER A 168 -16.19 -7.16 6.11
N SER A 169 -15.77 -8.39 6.42
CA SER A 169 -15.91 -9.55 5.55
C SER A 169 -17.27 -10.23 5.65
N LYS A 170 -17.99 -10.32 4.51
CA LYS A 170 -19.22 -11.10 4.39
C LYS A 170 -19.00 -12.60 4.64
N PHE A 171 -17.85 -13.14 4.24
CA PHE A 171 -17.56 -14.57 4.41
C PHE A 171 -17.49 -14.97 5.89
N LEU A 172 -16.80 -14.17 6.71
CA LEU A 172 -16.70 -14.43 8.15
C LEU A 172 -18.05 -14.29 8.85
N PHE A 173 -18.87 -13.34 8.41
CA PHE A 173 -20.26 -13.23 8.85
C PHE A 173 -21.07 -14.49 8.53
N ASP A 174 -21.05 -14.96 7.28
CA ASP A 174 -21.79 -16.17 6.88
C ASP A 174 -21.30 -17.41 7.65
N LEU A 175 -19.99 -17.49 7.95
CA LEU A 175 -19.38 -18.60 8.68
C LEU A 175 -19.77 -18.60 10.16
N THR A 176 -19.67 -17.45 10.83
CA THR A 176 -20.02 -17.30 12.25
C THR A 176 -21.51 -17.50 12.49
N GLY A 177 -22.36 -17.02 11.56
CA GLY A 177 -23.79 -17.31 11.56
C GLY A 177 -24.09 -18.81 11.49
N LYS A 178 -23.35 -19.59 10.70
CA LYS A 178 -23.49 -21.06 10.67
C LYS A 178 -23.02 -21.74 11.96
N LEU A 179 -22.03 -21.16 12.63
CA LEU A 179 -21.47 -21.66 13.88
C LEU A 179 -22.24 -21.19 15.12
N GLY A 180 -23.29 -20.36 14.95
CA GLY A 180 -24.05 -19.78 16.06
C GLY A 180 -23.26 -18.80 16.92
N VAL A 181 -22.13 -18.29 16.41
CA VAL A 181 -21.27 -17.34 17.14
C VAL A 181 -21.71 -15.93 16.80
N PRO A 182 -21.96 -15.05 17.79
CA PRO A 182 -22.25 -13.65 17.52
C PRO A 182 -21.06 -13.00 16.82
N TYR A 183 -21.28 -12.53 15.61
CA TYR A 183 -20.30 -11.77 14.86
C TYR A 183 -20.74 -10.31 14.77
N PRO A 184 -19.90 -9.35 15.17
CA PRO A 184 -20.18 -7.95 14.94
C PRO A 184 -20.07 -7.70 13.44
N TYR A 185 -21.16 -7.96 12.71
CA TYR A 185 -21.26 -7.55 11.32
C TYR A 185 -21.37 -6.03 11.31
N VAL A 186 -20.25 -5.39 10.99
CA VAL A 186 -20.23 -3.96 10.76
C VAL A 186 -20.30 -3.79 9.26
N PRO A 187 -21.45 -3.37 8.70
CA PRO A 187 -21.57 -3.21 7.27
C PRO A 187 -20.50 -2.22 6.80
N MET A 188 -19.87 -2.52 5.66
CA MET A 188 -18.86 -1.64 5.08
C MET A 188 -19.46 -0.24 4.90
N ALA A 189 -20.70 -0.17 4.44
CA ALA A 189 -21.53 1.03 4.41
C ALA A 189 -23.00 0.64 4.63
N VAL A 190 -23.84 1.61 5.00
CA VAL A 190 -25.28 1.38 5.23
C VAL A 190 -25.92 0.83 3.93
N PRO A 191 -26.57 -0.36 3.97
CA PRO A 191 -27.32 -0.86 2.83
C PRO A 191 -28.45 0.10 2.44
N LYS A 192 -28.71 0.25 1.13
CA LYS A 192 -29.79 1.13 0.64
C LYS A 192 -31.14 0.72 1.26
N GLY A 193 -31.87 1.69 1.80
CA GLY A 193 -33.21 1.50 2.36
C GLY A 193 -33.25 0.95 3.79
N VAL A 194 -32.11 0.81 4.48
CA VAL A 194 -32.05 0.34 5.87
C VAL A 194 -31.70 1.49 6.81
N LEU A 195 -32.53 1.71 7.84
CA LEU A 195 -32.17 2.56 8.96
C LEU A 195 -31.18 1.82 9.86
N TYR A 196 -29.93 2.28 9.92
CA TYR A 196 -28.88 1.68 10.73
C TYR A 196 -28.46 2.64 11.85
N ASN A 197 -28.70 2.26 13.11
CA ASN A 197 -28.50 3.11 14.29
C ASN A 197 -27.14 2.90 14.98
N GLY A 198 -26.09 2.58 14.22
CA GLY A 198 -24.74 2.36 14.77
C GLY A 198 -23.64 2.91 13.87
N HIS A 199 -22.39 2.75 14.32
CA HIS A 199 -21.23 3.07 13.49
C HIS A 199 -21.00 1.98 12.44
N VAL A 200 -20.74 2.40 11.20
CA VAL A 200 -20.38 1.51 10.09
C VAL A 200 -18.87 1.44 9.92
N TRP A 201 -18.36 0.38 9.32
CA TRP A 201 -16.92 0.10 9.37
C TRP A 201 -16.12 1.18 8.64
N VAL A 202 -16.64 1.72 7.53
CA VAL A 202 -15.97 2.79 6.76
C VAL A 202 -15.67 4.05 7.59
N GLN A 203 -16.43 4.30 8.66
CA GLN A 203 -16.27 5.47 9.55
C GLN A 203 -15.01 5.40 10.41
N TYR A 204 -14.53 4.21 10.76
CA TYR A 204 -13.42 4.06 11.72
C TYR A 204 -12.39 2.98 11.35
N GLY A 205 -12.82 1.93 10.66
CA GLY A 205 -12.05 0.70 10.46
C GLY A 205 -10.74 0.92 9.72
N HIS A 206 -10.72 1.74 8.67
CA HIS A 206 -9.48 2.06 7.96
C HIS A 206 -8.49 2.86 8.82
N THR A 207 -8.96 3.87 9.57
CA THR A 207 -8.11 4.66 10.47
C THR A 207 -7.52 3.76 11.55
N LEU A 208 -8.36 2.90 12.13
CA LEU A 208 -7.97 1.91 13.12
C LEU A 208 -6.91 0.96 12.56
N THR A 209 -7.14 0.47 11.34
CA THR A 209 -6.22 -0.40 10.62
C THR A 209 -4.87 0.28 10.39
N ALA A 210 -4.86 1.52 9.88
CA ALA A 210 -3.63 2.27 9.61
C ALA A 210 -2.79 2.47 10.89
N VAL A 211 -3.43 2.93 11.97
CA VAL A 211 -2.74 3.14 13.27
C VAL A 211 -2.27 1.82 13.88
N ALA A 212 -3.08 0.76 13.79
CA ALA A 212 -2.73 -0.57 14.29
C ALA A 212 -1.52 -1.17 13.58
N PHE A 213 -1.32 -0.90 12.28
CA PHE A 213 -0.15 -1.37 11.55
C PHE A 213 1.13 -0.58 11.84
N MET A 214 1.07 0.61 12.45
CA MET A 214 2.28 1.42 12.71
C MET A 214 3.33 0.70 13.58
N PRO A 215 2.99 0.08 14.72
CA PRO A 215 3.97 -0.65 15.52
C PRO A 215 4.53 -1.89 14.80
N ALA A 216 3.73 -2.52 13.94
CA ALA A 216 4.17 -3.63 13.12
C ALA A 216 5.22 -3.19 12.11
N LEU A 217 4.96 -2.11 11.37
CA LEU A 217 5.90 -1.53 10.41
C LEU A 217 7.20 -1.10 11.10
N LEU A 218 7.10 -0.48 12.29
CA LEU A 218 8.27 -0.11 13.07
C LEU A 218 9.08 -1.34 13.53
N ALA A 219 8.40 -2.39 13.98
CA ALA A 219 9.05 -3.65 14.35
C ALA A 219 9.73 -4.31 13.14
N MET A 220 9.09 -4.32 11.97
CA MET A 220 9.70 -4.85 10.74
C MET A 220 10.96 -4.08 10.36
N ALA A 221 10.92 -2.74 10.43
CA ALA A 221 12.03 -1.87 10.07
C ALA A 221 13.19 -1.91 11.08
N ARG A 222 12.94 -2.25 12.35
CA ARG A 222 13.92 -2.10 13.45
C ARG A 222 14.33 -3.40 14.12
N CYS A 223 13.64 -4.50 13.83
CA CYS A 223 13.94 -5.82 14.35
C CYS A 223 14.02 -6.80 13.18
N GLY A 224 15.14 -6.78 12.44
CA GLY A 224 15.38 -7.65 11.28
C GLY A 224 15.12 -9.14 11.57
N GLU A 225 15.50 -9.59 12.77
CA GLU A 225 15.34 -10.97 13.24
C GLU A 225 13.91 -11.42 13.53
N TRP A 226 12.94 -10.50 13.48
CA TRP A 226 11.56 -10.84 13.79
C TRP A 226 11.01 -11.89 12.82
N TRP A 227 10.36 -12.92 13.35
CA TRP A 227 9.82 -14.04 12.55
C TRP A 227 8.88 -13.57 11.44
N ALA A 228 8.16 -12.45 11.63
CA ALA A 228 7.28 -11.89 10.61
C ALA A 228 8.08 -11.44 9.37
N ASN A 229 9.28 -10.87 9.56
CA ASN A 229 10.18 -10.54 8.47
C ASN A 229 10.64 -11.81 7.74
N ARG A 230 10.96 -12.87 8.48
CA ARG A 230 11.35 -14.17 7.90
C ARG A 230 10.22 -14.78 7.07
N ALA A 231 8.98 -14.74 7.59
CA ALA A 231 7.79 -15.21 6.88
C ALA A 231 7.54 -14.39 5.60
N LEU A 232 7.65 -13.06 5.68
CA LEU A 232 7.47 -12.18 4.53
C LEU A 232 8.62 -12.28 3.50
N SER A 233 9.80 -12.69 3.96
CA SER A 233 10.98 -12.95 3.13
C SER A 233 10.97 -14.31 2.42
N TRP A 234 9.87 -15.06 2.53
CA TRP A 234 9.68 -16.30 1.78
C TRP A 234 9.74 -16.04 0.27
N LYS A 235 10.49 -16.87 -0.48
CA LYS A 235 10.80 -16.62 -1.91
C LYS A 235 9.55 -16.38 -2.78
N PRO A 236 8.47 -17.18 -2.68
CA PRO A 236 7.24 -16.94 -3.44
C PRO A 236 6.57 -15.62 -3.09
N LEU A 237 6.55 -15.23 -1.81
CA LEU A 237 5.91 -13.98 -1.40
C LEU A 237 6.73 -12.76 -1.86
N ARG A 238 8.07 -12.83 -1.78
CA ARG A 238 8.95 -11.81 -2.37
C ARG A 238 8.79 -11.73 -3.89
N PHE A 239 8.63 -12.87 -4.56
CA PHE A 239 8.35 -12.87 -6.01
C PHE A 239 7.02 -12.17 -6.32
N LEU A 240 5.95 -12.52 -5.58
CA LEU A 240 4.65 -11.88 -5.74
C LEU A 240 4.72 -10.37 -5.45
N GLY A 241 5.44 -9.97 -4.40
CA GLY A 241 5.69 -8.56 -4.07
C GLY A 241 6.43 -7.82 -5.19
N ARG A 242 7.40 -8.46 -5.85
CA ARG A 242 8.13 -7.87 -6.97
C ARG A 242 7.32 -7.71 -8.25
N MET A 243 6.33 -8.57 -8.50
CA MET A 243 5.42 -8.41 -9.65
C MET A 243 4.13 -7.66 -9.29
N SER A 244 4.01 -7.17 -8.05
CA SER A 244 2.77 -6.60 -7.51
C SER A 244 2.27 -5.43 -8.35
N TYR A 245 3.18 -4.60 -8.89
CA TYR A 245 2.83 -3.50 -9.78
C TYR A 245 2.18 -4.00 -11.08
N THR A 246 2.80 -4.91 -11.83
CA THR A 246 2.18 -5.50 -13.03
C THR A 246 0.84 -6.17 -12.70
N VAL A 247 0.75 -6.93 -11.61
CA VAL A 247 -0.52 -7.57 -11.23
C VAL A 247 -1.59 -6.51 -10.95
N TYR A 248 -1.26 -5.49 -10.18
CA TYR A 248 -2.17 -4.40 -9.84
C TYR A 248 -2.65 -3.64 -11.09
N VAL A 249 -1.78 -3.34 -12.05
CA VAL A 249 -2.18 -2.64 -13.29
C VAL A 249 -3.14 -3.48 -14.13
N TRP A 250 -2.89 -4.79 -14.25
CA TRP A 250 -3.54 -5.64 -15.25
C TRP A 250 -4.66 -6.54 -14.71
N HIS A 251 -4.79 -6.72 -13.39
CA HIS A 251 -5.76 -7.68 -12.84
C HIS A 251 -7.21 -7.39 -13.27
N THR A 252 -7.68 -6.13 -13.21
CA THR A 252 -9.05 -5.77 -13.62
C THR A 252 -9.29 -6.04 -15.09
N PHE A 253 -8.29 -5.79 -15.95
CA PHE A 253 -8.37 -6.13 -17.38
C PHE A 253 -8.53 -7.65 -17.58
N PHE A 254 -7.78 -8.47 -16.85
CA PHE A 254 -7.94 -9.92 -16.95
C PHE A 254 -9.29 -10.39 -16.39
N TYR A 255 -9.74 -9.83 -15.27
CA TYR A 255 -11.05 -10.15 -14.70
C TYR A 255 -12.17 -9.84 -15.69
N PHE A 256 -12.06 -8.70 -16.34
CA PHE A 256 -12.97 -8.28 -17.40
C PHE A 256 -13.02 -9.28 -18.55
N VAL A 257 -11.86 -9.63 -19.14
CA VAL A 257 -11.77 -10.55 -20.27
C VAL A 257 -12.36 -11.91 -19.89
N ILE A 258 -12.03 -12.42 -18.71
CA ILE A 258 -12.48 -13.75 -18.27
C ILE A 258 -13.99 -13.75 -18.00
N LEU A 259 -14.50 -12.78 -17.25
CA LEU A 259 -15.89 -12.78 -16.80
C LEU A 259 -16.85 -12.37 -17.91
N GLU A 260 -16.54 -11.29 -18.62
CA GLU A 260 -17.44 -10.72 -19.62
C GLU A 260 -17.20 -11.29 -21.02
N ALA A 261 -15.94 -11.40 -21.46
CA ALA A 261 -15.66 -11.81 -22.84
C ALA A 261 -15.70 -13.34 -23.02
N LEU A 262 -15.25 -14.11 -22.02
CA LEU A 262 -15.30 -15.57 -22.04
C LEU A 262 -16.56 -16.15 -21.37
N GLY A 263 -17.45 -15.30 -20.86
CA GLY A 263 -18.70 -15.72 -20.22
C GLY A 263 -18.49 -16.54 -18.94
N ALA A 264 -17.34 -16.40 -18.28
CA ALA A 264 -16.99 -17.23 -17.13
C ALA A 264 -17.85 -16.99 -15.88
N ASP A 265 -18.61 -15.90 -15.89
CA ASP A 265 -19.65 -15.60 -14.90
C ASP A 265 -20.64 -16.76 -14.74
N ALA A 266 -21.01 -17.44 -15.84
CA ALA A 266 -22.03 -18.48 -15.84
C ALA A 266 -21.59 -19.80 -15.19
N PHE A 267 -20.29 -20.07 -15.10
CA PHE A 267 -19.75 -21.34 -14.59
C PHE A 267 -18.86 -21.21 -13.36
N LEU A 268 -18.27 -20.04 -13.10
CA LEU A 268 -17.51 -19.78 -11.88
C LEU A 268 -18.47 -19.43 -10.74
N GLY A 269 -18.83 -20.44 -9.94
CA GLY A 269 -19.57 -20.21 -8.70
C GLY A 269 -18.87 -19.18 -7.79
N GLN A 270 -19.65 -18.43 -7.01
CA GLN A 270 -19.19 -17.29 -6.19
C GLN A 270 -18.00 -17.60 -5.28
N LYS A 271 -17.89 -18.86 -4.81
CA LYS A 271 -16.79 -19.34 -3.96
C LYS A 271 -15.43 -19.41 -4.68
N TRP A 272 -15.43 -19.85 -5.94
CA TRP A 272 -14.20 -20.11 -6.70
C TRP A 272 -13.79 -18.94 -7.58
N ARG A 273 -14.70 -18.02 -7.87
CA ARG A 273 -14.46 -16.86 -8.73
C ARG A 273 -13.22 -16.07 -8.30
N ALA A 274 -13.18 -15.56 -7.08
CA ALA A 274 -12.08 -14.71 -6.60
C ALA A 274 -10.70 -15.42 -6.63
N PRO A 275 -10.51 -16.62 -6.04
CA PRO A 275 -9.21 -17.28 -6.06
C PRO A 275 -8.77 -17.68 -7.47
N VAL A 276 -9.69 -18.16 -8.32
CA VAL A 276 -9.36 -18.54 -9.70
C VAL A 276 -8.94 -17.31 -10.50
N LEU A 277 -9.70 -16.21 -10.41
CA LEU A 277 -9.35 -14.96 -11.08
C LEU A 277 -8.01 -14.40 -10.60
N ALA A 278 -7.72 -14.44 -9.29
CA ALA A 278 -6.44 -13.99 -8.75
C ALA A 278 -5.27 -14.82 -9.31
N VAL A 279 -5.41 -16.15 -9.36
CA VAL A 279 -4.39 -17.03 -9.95
C VAL A 279 -4.20 -16.72 -11.44
N ILE A 280 -5.29 -16.58 -12.20
CA ILE A 280 -5.19 -16.27 -13.63
C ILE A 280 -4.55 -14.90 -13.84
N ALA A 281 -4.91 -13.88 -13.06
CA ALA A 281 -4.30 -12.56 -13.16
C ALA A 281 -2.79 -12.61 -12.90
N ILE A 282 -2.35 -13.34 -11.86
CA ILE A 282 -0.92 -13.54 -11.59
C ILE A 282 -0.23 -14.22 -12.78
N VAL A 283 -0.78 -15.31 -13.30
CA VAL A 283 -0.18 -16.07 -14.41
C VAL A 283 -0.17 -15.25 -15.71
N ALA A 284 -1.26 -14.59 -16.04
CA ALA A 284 -1.40 -13.75 -17.22
C ALA A 284 -0.53 -12.48 -17.16
N SER A 285 -0.19 -12.01 -15.96
CA SER A 285 0.77 -10.93 -15.75
C SER A 285 2.23 -11.33 -15.98
N LEU A 286 2.60 -12.62 -15.98
CA LEU A 286 4.00 -13.05 -16.10
C LEU A 286 4.69 -12.57 -17.40
N PRO A 287 4.10 -12.72 -18.60
CA PRO A 287 4.72 -12.24 -19.83
C PRO A 287 4.93 -10.72 -19.82
N ILE A 288 4.02 -9.97 -19.19
CA ILE A 288 4.08 -8.51 -19.09
C ILE A 288 5.17 -8.10 -18.09
N TYR A 289 5.25 -8.80 -16.95
CA TYR A 289 6.27 -8.54 -15.94
C TYR A 289 7.69 -8.73 -16.51
N TYR A 290 7.96 -9.87 -17.15
CA TYR A 290 9.27 -10.14 -17.75
C TYR A 290 9.53 -9.34 -19.04
N GLY A 291 8.49 -9.08 -19.83
CA GLY A 291 8.59 -8.45 -21.15
C GLY A 291 8.58 -6.92 -21.13
N VAL A 292 7.94 -6.30 -20.13
CA VAL A 292 7.74 -4.85 -20.05
C VAL A 292 8.33 -4.30 -18.76
N GLU A 293 7.81 -4.69 -17.59
CA GLU A 293 8.17 -4.07 -16.31
C GLU A 293 9.68 -4.20 -16.02
N GLN A 294 10.22 -5.42 -16.08
CA GLN A 294 11.66 -5.63 -15.85
C GLN A 294 12.54 -4.88 -16.85
N ARG A 295 12.07 -4.65 -18.08
CA ARG A 295 12.82 -3.88 -19.08
C ARG A 295 12.84 -2.40 -18.73
N MET A 296 11.71 -1.85 -18.29
CA MET A 296 11.61 -0.45 -17.88
C MET A 296 12.38 -0.17 -16.59
N LEU A 297 12.36 -1.08 -15.61
CA LEU A 297 13.19 -0.97 -14.41
C LEU A 297 14.69 -0.92 -14.72
N ARG A 298 15.15 -1.59 -15.79
CA ARG A 298 16.55 -1.46 -16.25
C ARG A 298 16.87 -0.10 -16.85
N VAL A 299 15.89 0.58 -17.47
CA VAL A 299 16.10 1.95 -17.95
C VAL A 299 16.36 2.90 -16.77
N LYS A 300 15.73 2.66 -15.60
CA LYS A 300 15.98 3.43 -14.37
C LYS A 300 17.45 3.37 -13.93
N LEU A 301 18.15 2.25 -14.16
CA LEU A 301 19.59 2.12 -13.85
C LEU A 301 20.47 3.11 -14.62
N ARG A 302 20.00 3.68 -15.74
CA ARG A 302 20.73 4.73 -16.47
C ARG A 302 20.79 6.05 -15.70
N PHE A 303 19.83 6.28 -14.81
CA PHE A 303 19.69 7.49 -13.99
C PHE A 303 20.05 7.24 -12.52
N ALA A 304 20.56 6.05 -12.18
CA ALA A 304 21.02 5.75 -10.83
C ALA A 304 22.28 6.55 -10.52
N THR A 305 22.25 7.28 -9.41
CA THR A 305 23.41 8.01 -8.85
C THR A 305 24.30 7.14 -7.99
N GLU A 306 23.79 6.01 -7.52
CA GLU A 306 24.52 5.06 -6.68
C GLU A 306 25.49 4.20 -7.50
N LYS A 307 26.61 3.80 -6.90
CA LYS A 307 27.64 2.99 -7.57
C LYS A 307 27.29 1.49 -7.58
N GLU A 308 26.53 1.06 -6.57
CA GLU A 308 26.11 -0.31 -6.37
C GLU A 308 24.59 -0.39 -6.24
N VAL A 309 24.05 -1.55 -6.58
CA VAL A 309 22.62 -1.88 -6.52
C VAL A 309 22.46 -3.27 -5.94
N LEU A 310 21.39 -3.48 -5.19
CA LEU A 310 21.02 -4.79 -4.67
C LEU A 310 20.30 -5.60 -5.75
N ASP A 311 20.82 -6.76 -6.13
CA ASP A 311 20.05 -7.72 -6.93
C ASP A 311 19.03 -8.43 -6.03
N LEU A 312 17.74 -8.19 -6.29
CA LEU A 312 16.64 -8.71 -5.49
C LEU A 312 16.43 -10.23 -5.68
N ASN A 313 17.05 -10.85 -6.68
CA ASN A 313 17.02 -12.31 -6.85
C ASN A 313 18.03 -13.01 -5.94
N THR A 314 19.25 -12.49 -5.91
CA THR A 314 20.38 -13.10 -5.19
C THR A 314 20.58 -12.52 -3.80
N GLY A 315 20.06 -11.32 -3.53
CA GLY A 315 20.28 -10.57 -2.30
C GLY A 315 21.69 -10.01 -2.19
N LYS A 316 22.47 -9.97 -3.29
CA LYS A 316 23.85 -9.49 -3.28
C LYS A 316 23.96 -8.09 -3.87
N MET A 317 24.86 -7.29 -3.30
CA MET A 317 25.26 -6.02 -3.87
C MET A 317 26.09 -6.25 -5.14
N MET A 318 25.83 -5.45 -6.16
CA MET A 318 26.50 -5.52 -7.46
C MET A 318 26.72 -4.10 -8.00
N SER A 319 27.79 -3.88 -8.76
CA SER A 319 27.99 -2.58 -9.41
C SER A 319 26.89 -2.30 -10.43
N VAL A 320 26.54 -1.03 -10.62
CA VAL A 320 25.53 -0.63 -11.62
C VAL A 320 25.93 -1.06 -13.03
N GLU A 321 27.23 -1.08 -13.35
CA GLU A 321 27.73 -1.56 -14.64
C GLU A 321 27.52 -3.06 -14.84
N ALA A 322 27.76 -3.87 -13.80
CA ALA A 322 27.47 -5.29 -13.82
C ALA A 322 25.96 -5.57 -13.90
N ALA A 323 25.14 -4.80 -13.19
CA ALA A 323 23.68 -4.89 -13.28
C ALA A 323 23.15 -4.51 -14.68
N ARG A 324 23.79 -3.56 -15.37
CA ARG A 324 23.44 -3.16 -16.75
C ARG A 324 23.81 -4.23 -17.77
N SER A 325 24.91 -4.97 -17.56
CA SER A 325 25.35 -6.03 -18.50
C SER A 325 24.55 -7.33 -18.35
N LEU A 326 23.91 -7.56 -17.19
CA LEU A 326 23.02 -8.68 -16.97
C LEU A 326 21.72 -8.55 -17.79
N GLY A 327 21.49 -9.50 -18.69
CA GLY A 327 20.28 -9.53 -19.55
C GLY A 327 18.96 -9.80 -18.82
N LYS A 328 19.00 -10.22 -17.55
CA LYS A 328 17.85 -10.55 -16.69
C LYS A 328 18.13 -10.12 -15.24
N GLY A 329 17.13 -9.59 -14.54
CA GLY A 329 17.26 -9.21 -13.11
C GLY A 329 16.27 -8.14 -12.67
N THR A 330 16.10 -8.02 -11.35
CA THR A 330 15.35 -6.93 -10.71
C THR A 330 16.28 -6.32 -9.67
N PHE A 331 16.56 -5.02 -9.80
CA PHE A 331 17.60 -4.34 -9.03
C PHE A 331 16.99 -3.21 -8.21
N SER A 332 17.42 -3.05 -6.96
CA SER A 332 17.09 -1.88 -6.13
C SER A 332 18.30 -0.98 -5.98
N ALA A 333 18.09 0.32 -6.12
CA ALA A 333 19.11 1.32 -5.80
C ALA A 333 19.29 1.48 -4.29
N GLU A 334 18.27 1.20 -3.48
CA GLU A 334 18.41 1.24 -2.03
C GLU A 334 19.36 0.12 -1.60
N ALA A 335 20.60 0.51 -1.25
CA ALA A 335 21.49 -0.32 -0.47
C ALA A 335 20.76 -0.68 0.83
N VAL A 336 20.17 -1.87 0.86
CA VAL A 336 19.79 -2.48 2.13
C VAL A 336 21.12 -2.73 2.81
N GLU A 337 21.47 -1.91 3.81
CA GLU A 337 22.53 -2.22 4.76
C GLU A 337 22.28 -3.66 5.20
N GLY A 338 23.15 -4.56 4.74
CA GLY A 338 23.00 -5.99 4.98
C GLY A 338 23.03 -6.28 6.48
N PRO A 339 22.50 -7.42 6.93
CA PRO A 339 22.56 -7.82 8.34
C PRO A 339 23.97 -8.10 8.88
N ASP A 340 25.03 -7.81 8.10
CA ASP A 340 26.39 -8.29 8.39
C ASP A 340 27.22 -7.35 9.30
N GLU A 341 26.68 -6.20 9.73
CA GLU A 341 27.37 -5.36 10.74
C GLU A 341 27.12 -5.78 12.20
N TYR A 342 26.40 -6.89 12.44
CA TYR A 342 26.19 -7.45 13.79
C TYR A 342 26.73 -8.88 13.92
N GLY A 343 27.98 -9.11 13.48
CA GLY A 343 28.81 -10.25 13.90
C GLY A 343 29.69 -9.85 15.09
N PRO A 344 30.00 -10.77 16.03
CA PRO A 344 30.76 -10.44 17.24
C PRO A 344 32.15 -9.95 16.86
N GLY A 345 32.59 -8.86 17.50
CA GLY A 345 33.91 -8.27 17.30
C GLY A 345 34.99 -9.35 17.27
N GLU A 346 35.63 -9.49 16.12
CA GLU A 346 36.83 -10.27 15.99
C GLU A 346 37.93 -9.50 16.73
N ASN A 347 38.28 -10.03 17.89
CA ASN A 347 39.40 -9.56 18.69
C ASN A 347 40.65 -9.49 17.80
N SER A 348 41.14 -8.28 17.58
CA SER A 348 42.52 -8.02 17.24
C SER A 348 43.43 -8.61 18.32
N PRO A 349 44.38 -9.50 18.01
CA PRO A 349 45.53 -9.71 18.87
C PRO A 349 46.52 -8.57 18.59
N ASP A 350 46.67 -7.67 19.55
CA ASP A 350 47.87 -6.85 19.70
C ASP A 350 49.10 -7.77 19.63
N SER A 351 49.95 -7.55 18.64
CA SER A 351 51.32 -8.05 18.63
C SER A 351 52.26 -6.86 18.48
N ASP A 352 52.46 -6.13 19.58
CA ASP A 352 53.67 -5.33 19.79
C ASP A 352 54.14 -5.51 21.23
N GLY A 353 55.22 -6.27 21.36
CA GLY A 353 55.82 -6.67 22.64
C GLY A 353 57.25 -7.15 22.43
N GLN A 354 58.14 -6.21 22.10
CA GLN A 354 59.57 -6.37 22.28
C GLN A 354 59.90 -6.69 23.76
N PRO A 355 60.77 -7.65 24.06
CA PRO A 355 61.48 -7.67 25.34
C PRO A 355 62.77 -6.85 25.25
N ARG A 356 62.96 -5.95 26.22
CA ARG A 356 64.27 -5.44 26.62
C ARG A 356 64.99 -6.54 27.42
N GLY A 357 66.27 -6.74 27.16
CA GLY A 357 67.17 -7.46 28.06
C GLY A 357 68.32 -8.19 27.36
N GLU A 358 69.32 -7.45 26.88
CA GLU A 358 70.75 -7.53 27.26
C GLU A 358 71.59 -6.60 26.38
#